data_AF-A0A2G6DGS0-F1
#
_entry.id   AF-A0A2G6DGS0-F1
#
_cell.length_a   1.000
_cell.length_b   1.000
_cell.length_c   1.000
_cell.angle_alpha   90.00
_cell.angle_beta   90.00
_cell.angle_gamma   90.00
#
_symmetry.space_group_name_H-M   'P 1'
#
loop_
_entity.id
_entity.type
_entity.pdbx_description
1 polymer ?
#
loop_
_entity_poly.entity_id
_entity_poly.type
_entity_poly.pdbx_seq_one_letter_code
_entity_poly.pdbx_strand_id
1 'polypeptide(L)'
;MKKMIYSGLAIFLLLMQHGMAYAETCQVAFRAKRTVKENRWFGSVSRPEFKSGVVSGEGASLKACEQDALAQIRKEGWIITYQRTLRSGGRNDRSRADRPTRLERYNR
;
A
#
# COMPACT_ATOMS: atom_id res chain seq x y z
N MET A 1 4.00 32.06 -47.89
CA MET A 1 4.58 31.77 -46.57
C MET A 1 3.45 31.51 -45.57
N LYS A 2 2.93 30.28 -45.45
CA LYS A 2 1.77 29.97 -44.57
C LYS A 2 1.85 28.59 -43.90
N LYS A 3 3.03 27.96 -43.94
CA LYS A 3 3.23 26.56 -43.50
C LYS A 3 3.94 26.41 -42.14
N MET A 4 4.36 27.50 -41.49
CA MET A 4 5.16 27.42 -40.25
C MET A 4 4.33 27.46 -38.95
N ILE A 5 3.03 27.76 -39.02
CA ILE A 5 2.17 27.88 -37.81
C ILE A 5 1.68 26.51 -37.34
N TYR A 6 1.49 25.55 -38.24
CA TYR A 6 0.99 24.21 -37.90
C TYR A 6 2.01 23.32 -37.18
N SER A 7 3.31 23.63 -37.30
CA SER A 7 4.37 22.90 -36.62
C SER A 7 4.35 23.09 -35.10
N GLY A 8 4.04 24.31 -34.62
CA GLY A 8 4.01 24.60 -33.19
C GLY A 8 2.83 23.95 -32.47
N LEU A 9 1.69 23.86 -33.15
CA LEU A 9 0.46 23.31 -32.58
C LEU A 9 0.53 21.78 -32.42
N ALA A 10 1.25 21.09 -33.32
CA ALA A 10 1.49 19.65 -33.22
C ALA A 10 2.40 19.28 -32.04
N ILE A 11 3.40 20.12 -31.72
CA ILE A 11 4.29 19.92 -30.57
C ILE A 11 3.53 20.13 -29.24
N PHE A 12 2.61 21.09 -29.20
CA PHE A 12 1.79 21.35 -28.02
C PHE A 12 0.79 20.21 -27.71
N LEU A 13 0.24 19.58 -28.75
CA LEU A 13 -0.65 18.42 -28.62
C LEU A 13 0.08 17.15 -28.12
N LEU A 14 1.35 16.96 -28.51
CA LEU A 14 2.18 15.84 -28.04
C LEU A 14 2.55 15.94 -26.55
N LEU A 15 2.69 17.17 -26.02
CA LEU A 15 3.04 17.39 -24.60
C LEU A 15 1.87 17.11 -23.64
N MET A 16 0.63 17.11 -24.13
CA MET A 16 -0.58 16.87 -23.32
C MET A 16 -0.91 15.39 -23.11
N GLN A 17 -0.14 14.46 -23.69
CA GLN A 17 -0.34 13.02 -23.55
C GLN A 17 0.40 12.37 -22.37
N HIS A 18 0.99 13.15 -21.46
CA HIS A 18 1.68 12.61 -20.29
C HIS A 18 0.68 12.06 -19.26
N GLY A 19 0.30 10.80 -19.48
CA GLY A 19 0.07 9.76 -18.47
C GLY A 19 -0.75 10.15 -17.24
N MET A 20 -2.05 9.87 -17.29
CA MET A 20 -2.81 9.60 -16.08
C MET A 20 -2.24 8.32 -15.43
N ALA A 21 -1.20 8.46 -14.60
CA ALA A 21 -0.71 7.38 -13.77
C ALA A 21 -1.79 7.10 -12.72
N TYR A 22 -2.70 6.17 -13.01
CA TYR A 22 -3.72 5.73 -12.09
C TYR A 22 -3.06 5.30 -10.78
N ALA A 23 -3.33 6.03 -9.70
CA ALA A 23 -2.92 5.63 -8.36
C ALA A 23 -3.63 4.33 -8.01
N GLU A 24 -2.87 3.31 -7.67
CA GLU A 24 -3.42 2.06 -7.18
C GLU A 24 -3.86 2.27 -5.73
N THR A 25 -5.10 1.89 -5.44
CA THR A 25 -5.62 1.85 -4.08
C THR A 25 -5.43 0.46 -3.52
N CYS A 26 -5.02 0.38 -2.25
CA CYS A 26 -4.82 -0.88 -1.56
C CYS A 26 -5.38 -0.86 -0.14
N GLN A 27 -5.76 -2.04 0.34
CA GLN A 27 -6.15 -2.26 1.73
C GLN A 27 -5.13 -3.18 2.39
N VAL A 28 -4.59 -2.76 3.53
CA VAL A 28 -3.58 -3.48 4.29
C VAL A 28 -4.13 -3.79 5.68
N ALA A 29 -4.28 -5.08 5.96
CA ALA A 29 -4.50 -5.55 7.32
C ALA A 29 -3.17 -5.49 8.09
N PHE A 30 -3.18 -4.92 9.28
CA PHE A 30 -1.99 -4.78 10.11
C PHE A 30 -2.23 -5.26 11.53
N ARG A 31 -1.15 -5.68 12.18
CA ARG A 31 -1.05 -5.79 13.63
C ARG A 31 0.17 -5.02 14.08
N ALA A 32 0.01 -4.22 15.12
CA ALA A 32 1.03 -3.36 15.66
C ALA A 32 1.07 -3.51 17.19
N LYS A 33 2.27 -3.30 17.75
CA LYS A 33 2.48 -3.26 19.20
C LYS A 33 3.11 -1.93 19.61
N ARG A 34 2.81 -1.48 20.81
CA ARG A 34 3.45 -0.32 21.43
C ARG A 34 3.68 -0.61 22.90
N THR A 35 4.77 -0.09 23.45
CA THR A 35 5.01 -0.16 24.89
C THR A 35 4.64 1.18 25.49
N VAL A 36 3.66 1.17 26.39
CA VAL A 36 3.22 2.37 27.11
C VAL A 36 3.75 2.29 28.54
N LYS A 37 4.38 3.37 28.97
CA LYS A 37 4.78 3.56 30.36
C LYS A 37 3.69 4.37 31.06
N GLU A 38 3.05 3.75 32.04
CA GLU A 38 2.04 4.39 32.87
C GLU A 38 2.66 4.72 34.23
N ASN A 39 2.73 6.00 34.57
CA ASN A 39 3.20 6.43 35.89
C ASN A 39 2.01 6.42 36.85
N ARG A 40 2.08 5.56 37.87
CA ARG A 40 1.13 5.49 38.97
C ARG A 40 1.80 5.92 40.26
N TRP A 41 1.00 6.17 41.30
CA TRP A 41 1.49 6.60 42.61
C TRP A 41 2.48 5.62 43.26
N PHE A 42 2.42 4.33 42.88
CA PHE A 42 3.32 3.26 43.34
C PHE A 42 4.48 2.97 42.37
N GLY A 43 4.68 3.78 41.33
CA GLY A 43 5.79 3.64 40.38
C GLY A 43 5.37 3.55 38.91
N SER A 44 6.36 3.37 38.04
CA SER A 44 6.16 3.25 36.59
C SER A 44 5.91 1.80 36.19
N VAL A 45 4.78 1.53 35.55
CA VAL A 45 4.46 0.21 35.00
C VAL A 45 4.55 0.27 33.47
N SER A 46 5.29 -0.66 32.88
CA SER A 46 5.39 -0.79 31.42
C SER A 46 4.43 -1.87 30.94
N ARG A 47 3.45 -1.52 30.11
CA ARG A 47 2.47 -2.46 29.56
C ARG A 47 2.53 -2.49 28.03
N PRO A 48 2.49 -3.69 27.40
CA PRO A 48 2.35 -3.78 25.95
C PRO A 48 0.89 -3.53 25.55
N GLU A 49 0.70 -2.64 24.59
CA GLU A 49 -0.56 -2.42 23.89
C GLU A 49 -0.48 -3.02 22.48
N PHE A 50 -1.62 -3.53 22.02
CA PHE A 50 -1.75 -4.12 20.69
C PHE A 50 -2.88 -3.43 19.92
N LYS A 51 -2.62 -3.12 18.65
CA LYS A 51 -3.60 -2.54 17.73
C LYS A 51 -3.65 -3.40 16.48
N SER A 52 -4.85 -3.72 16.02
CA SER A 52 -5.06 -4.42 14.76
C SER A 52 -6.20 -3.79 14.00
N GLY A 53 -6.12 -3.79 12.69
CA GLY A 53 -7.15 -3.23 11.84
C GLY A 53 -6.81 -3.36 10.37
N VAL A 54 -7.62 -2.71 9.54
CA VAL A 54 -7.39 -2.58 8.11
C VAL A 54 -7.30 -1.09 7.80
N VAL A 55 -6.27 -0.71 7.08
CA VAL A 55 -6.05 0.67 6.61
C VAL A 55 -5.95 0.67 5.10
N SER A 56 -6.47 1.72 4.48
CA SER A 56 -6.33 1.97 3.05
C SER A 56 -5.24 2.99 2.80
N GLY A 57 -4.56 2.86 1.67
CA GLY A 57 -3.61 3.85 1.17
C GLY A 57 -3.71 3.95 -0.34
N GLU A 58 -2.91 4.87 -0.89
CA GLU A 58 -2.82 5.10 -2.33
C GLU A 58 -1.37 5.21 -2.76
N GLY A 59 -1.05 4.74 -3.96
CA GLY A 59 0.29 4.91 -4.49
C GLY A 59 0.46 4.46 -5.93
N ALA A 60 1.55 4.91 -6.57
CA ALA A 60 1.89 4.51 -7.93
C ALA A 60 2.29 3.02 -8.08
N SER A 61 2.48 2.31 -6.95
CA SER A 61 2.75 0.87 -6.90
C SER A 61 2.20 0.28 -5.61
N LEU A 62 1.98 -1.03 -5.58
CA LEU A 62 1.61 -1.78 -4.38
C LEU A 62 2.46 -1.42 -3.15
N LYS A 63 3.78 -1.36 -3.33
CA LYS A 63 4.72 -1.06 -2.24
C LYS A 63 4.56 0.38 -1.74
N ALA A 64 4.35 1.34 -2.65
CA ALA A 64 4.11 2.73 -2.28
C ALA A 64 2.77 2.87 -1.53
N CYS A 65 1.74 2.18 -2.01
CA CYS A 65 0.43 2.15 -1.37
C CYS A 65 0.48 1.53 0.04
N GLU A 66 1.20 0.42 0.22
CA GLU A 66 1.40 -0.18 1.55
C GLU A 66 2.13 0.76 2.51
N GLN A 67 3.12 1.50 2.00
CA GLN A 67 3.85 2.48 2.80
C GLN A 67 2.96 3.63 3.24
N ASP A 68 2.13 4.14 2.32
CA ASP A 68 1.15 5.20 2.59
C ASP A 68 0.10 4.75 3.61
N ALA A 69 -0.52 3.60 3.38
CA ALA A 69 -1.53 3.02 4.28
C ALA A 69 -1.01 2.88 5.73
N LEU A 70 0.26 2.49 5.89
CA LEU A 70 0.88 2.26 7.19
C LEU A 70 1.61 3.50 7.75
N ALA A 71 1.69 4.60 7.00
CA ALA A 71 2.44 5.79 7.39
C ALA A 71 1.90 6.40 8.69
N GLN A 72 0.57 6.49 8.81
CA GLN A 72 -0.07 7.03 10.01
C GLN A 72 0.22 6.17 11.25
N ILE A 73 0.14 4.84 11.13
CA ILE A 73 0.43 3.90 12.23
C ILE A 73 1.88 4.03 12.70
N ARG A 74 2.83 4.18 11.76
CA ARG A 74 4.24 4.42 12.09
C ARG A 74 4.46 5.79 12.75
N LYS A 75 3.80 6.84 12.25
CA LYS A 75 3.87 8.20 12.81
C LYS A 75 3.31 8.26 14.23
N GLU A 76 2.28 7.47 14.50
CA GLU A 76 1.73 7.27 15.85
C GLU A 76 2.69 6.49 16.77
N GLY A 77 3.85 6.02 16.31
CA GLY A 77 4.85 5.33 17.13
C GLY A 77 4.51 3.86 17.42
N TRP A 78 3.65 3.24 16.62
CA TRP A 78 3.39 1.81 16.69
C TRP A 78 4.45 1.02 15.91
N ILE A 79 4.84 -0.12 16.46
CA ILE A 79 5.75 -1.06 15.82
C ILE A 79 4.91 -2.14 15.12
N ILE A 80 4.94 -2.15 13.80
CA ILE A 80 4.19 -3.14 12.99
C ILE A 80 4.86 -4.51 13.13
N THR A 81 4.10 -5.51 13.55
CA THR A 81 4.56 -6.89 13.72
C THR A 81 4.03 -7.82 12.64
N TYR A 82 2.93 -7.45 12.00
CA TYR A 82 2.32 -8.19 10.91
C TYR A 82 1.65 -7.24 9.95
N GLN A 83 1.80 -7.50 8.65
CA GLN A 83 1.11 -6.79 7.59
C GLN A 83 0.70 -7.78 6.48
N ARG A 84 -0.51 -7.61 5.94
CA ARG A 84 -1.02 -8.37 4.79
C ARG A 84 -1.90 -7.49 3.94
N THR A 85 -1.58 -7.42 2.66
CA THR A 85 -2.36 -6.70 1.65
C THR A 85 -3.55 -7.55 1.22
N LEU A 86 -4.77 -7.02 1.35
CA LEU A 86 -6.03 -7.74 1.16
C LEU A 86 -6.66 -7.51 -0.22
N ARG A 87 -6.42 -6.35 -0.84
CA ARG A 87 -6.87 -6.04 -2.20
C ARG A 87 -6.05 -4.88 -2.73
N SER A 88 -5.47 -5.03 -3.93
CA SER A 88 -5.03 -3.92 -4.76
C SER A 88 -5.97 -3.77 -5.94
N GLY A 89 -6.60 -2.61 -6.06
CA GLY A 89 -7.38 -2.26 -7.24
C GLY A 89 -6.43 -1.84 -8.36
N GLY A 90 -5.71 -2.79 -8.95
CA GLY A 90 -4.73 -2.49 -9.99
C GLY A 90 -4.04 -3.74 -10.52
N ARG A 91 -4.37 -4.10 -11.78
CA ARG A 91 -3.61 -4.97 -12.68
C ARG A 91 -3.51 -6.48 -12.34
N ASN A 92 -4.43 -7.27 -12.93
CA ASN A 92 -4.23 -8.64 -13.39
C ASN A 92 -3.59 -9.69 -12.46
N ASP A 93 -4.04 -9.82 -11.21
CA ASP A 93 -3.65 -10.95 -10.33
C ASP A 93 -4.46 -12.24 -10.59
N ARG A 94 -4.62 -12.64 -11.87
CA ARG A 94 -5.18 -13.98 -12.23
C ARG A 94 -4.16 -15.13 -12.06
N SER A 95 -2.90 -14.84 -11.75
CA SER A 95 -1.83 -15.85 -11.80
C SER A 95 -1.53 -16.58 -10.47
N ARG A 96 -2.29 -16.33 -9.40
CA ARG A 96 -2.02 -16.92 -8.07
C ARG A 96 -3.04 -17.95 -7.57
N ALA A 97 -4.14 -18.16 -8.31
CA ALA A 97 -5.16 -19.13 -7.94
C ALA A 97 -4.83 -20.58 -8.36
N ASP A 98 -3.92 -20.79 -9.33
CA ASP A 98 -3.56 -22.12 -9.86
C ASP A 98 -2.23 -22.67 -9.31
N ARG A 99 -1.98 -22.53 -8.00
CA ARG A 99 -0.89 -23.28 -7.37
C ARG A 99 -1.49 -24.50 -6.66
N PRO A 100 -1.46 -25.70 -7.27
CA PRO A 100 -2.00 -26.89 -6.63
C PRO A 100 -1.34 -27.08 -5.28
N THR A 101 -2.16 -27.33 -4.26
CA THR A 101 -1.67 -27.57 -2.91
C THR A 101 -0.80 -28.83 -2.90
N ARG A 102 0.21 -28.88 -2.02
CA ARG A 102 1.18 -29.97 -1.93
C ARG A 102 0.55 -31.37 -1.82
N LEU A 103 -0.70 -31.44 -1.36
CA LEU A 103 -1.48 -32.67 -1.20
C LEU A 103 -1.99 -33.27 -2.52
N GLU A 104 -2.18 -32.48 -3.57
CA GLU A 104 -2.67 -32.99 -4.88
C GLU A 104 -1.56 -33.68 -5.70
N ARG A 105 -0.29 -33.48 -5.34
CA ARG A 105 0.84 -34.08 -6.06
C ARG A 105 1.13 -35.54 -5.68
N TYR A 106 0.48 -36.06 -4.63
CA TYR A 106 0.74 -37.41 -4.10
C TYR A 106 -0.26 -38.47 -4.56
N ASN A 107 -1.32 -38.07 -5.27
CA ASN A 107 -2.40 -38.96 -5.73
C ASN A 107 -2.49 -39.05 -7.26
N ARG A 108 -1.35 -38.92 -7.97
CA ARG A 108 -1.24 -39.20 -9.40
C ARG A 108 -0.15 -40.22 -9.66
#